data_AF-A0A925NHR3-F1
#
_entry.id   AF-A0A925NHR3-F1
#
_cell.length_a   1.000
_cell.length_b   1.000
_cell.length_c   1.000
_cell.angle_alpha   90.00
_cell.angle_beta   90.00
_cell.angle_gamma   90.00
#
_symmetry.space_group_name_H-M   'P 1'
#
loop_
_entity.id
_entity.type
_entity.pdbx_description
1 polymer ?
#
loop_
_entity_poly.entity_id
_entity_poly.type
_entity_poly.pdbx_seq_one_letter_code
_entity_poly.pdbx_strand_id
1 'polypeptide(L)'
;MLTPIGHGRFLLHCYPVQQEEELKIRLTMVVPLKAESASQAAIPIPRFVATNFSFDGDHMLRLKSPLSMSAHSKSLHHTITAAHQHMISGPLSKEELKGSEVGVSTKLPAKMEQVAVFDMIATKLKEVEEKERIKKKRAEEAAAFAAAQSELEEEDGKPQQVVVMIDGSRGVRQQLEDVRRVLKPGSKAKKKFVTALKKGEVRKRYVVETIKPICVKPPKSLVVVLDGSAALEGKNEDVIQALKSVPKGVSTTVIVASEQQEKLLEPLVVGNGINVISKMRFEGGQDNLQAVVKASELAGESDNGAVLWIHGPQPAFNREIYIMSQFYAAPAFYDYSIDSGETDTLEFFKNHSEIGPFTQIPKSTSMGKDIASFLSRWQNDRTNYAVALAETTEKPTCRMATPKEAMELLALRANAYCEQLISERKAPRAAKIAATYGLVTPVSSAIVVVAAAGDNLRLGQGPATSNDSFDQDAPTLQGATNGTIGPVGSDATYITGVNTAGTVRVNNLANLEALLNLIANSVECLGMLAGFGLLMHGVFQRSAYVGIPGLNYQLSGMQRIGVGLAVIVIAFSVPGTINWFVASARDANLFS
;
A
#
# COMPACT_ATOMS: atom_id res chain seq x y z
N MET A 1 -1.39 -11.76 18.73
CA MET A 1 -1.54 -10.77 17.63
C MET A 1 -0.84 -11.32 16.39
N LEU A 2 -1.44 -11.16 15.21
CA LEU A 2 -0.86 -11.52 13.92
C LEU A 2 -0.74 -10.26 13.05
N THR A 3 0.48 -9.97 12.61
CA THR A 3 0.82 -8.75 11.87
C THR A 3 1.67 -9.12 10.65
N PRO A 4 1.36 -8.64 9.44
CA PRO A 4 2.23 -8.86 8.29
C PRO A 4 3.43 -7.92 8.36
N ILE A 5 4.60 -8.44 7.99
CA ILE A 5 5.88 -7.71 8.01
C ILE A 5 6.52 -7.68 6.60
N GLY A 6 5.67 -7.70 5.56
CA GLY A 6 6.07 -7.66 4.16
C GLY A 6 6.56 -8.99 3.60
N HIS A 7 6.63 -9.09 2.25
CA HIS A 7 7.18 -10.24 1.52
C HIS A 7 6.55 -11.60 1.86
N GLY A 8 5.26 -11.62 2.20
CA GLY A 8 4.57 -12.85 2.61
C GLY A 8 4.98 -13.36 4.00
N ARG A 9 5.71 -12.56 4.79
CA ARG A 9 6.08 -12.86 6.17
C ARG A 9 5.04 -12.30 7.14
N PHE A 10 4.81 -13.04 8.22
CA PHE A 10 3.87 -12.67 9.28
C PHE A 10 4.53 -12.85 10.64
N LEU A 11 4.44 -11.81 11.47
CA LEU A 11 4.79 -11.85 12.88
C LEU A 11 3.59 -12.35 13.68
N LEU A 12 3.75 -13.49 14.34
CA LEU A 12 2.82 -14.00 15.33
C LEU A 12 3.35 -13.68 16.73
N HIS A 13 2.76 -12.69 17.37
CA HIS A 13 3.09 -12.28 18.72
C HIS A 13 2.15 -12.96 19.73
N CYS A 14 2.71 -13.83 20.56
CA CYS A 14 2.00 -14.55 21.62
C CYS A 14 2.29 -13.86 22.97
N TYR A 15 1.29 -13.21 23.57
CA TYR A 15 1.44 -12.57 24.87
C TYR A 15 0.09 -12.48 25.62
N PRO A 16 0.06 -12.69 26.95
CA PRO A 16 1.14 -13.29 27.75
C PRO A 16 1.21 -14.80 27.53
N VAL A 17 2.41 -15.37 27.56
CA VAL A 17 2.63 -16.83 27.69
C VAL A 17 3.44 -17.02 28.96
N GLN A 18 2.91 -17.73 29.95
CA GLN A 18 3.66 -17.96 31.19
C GLN A 18 4.82 -18.92 30.93
N GLN A 19 5.83 -18.87 31.80
CA GLN A 19 6.97 -19.78 31.70
C GLN A 19 6.48 -21.23 31.85
N GLU A 20 6.98 -22.14 31.01
CA GLU A 20 6.63 -23.57 31.00
C GLU A 20 5.17 -23.88 30.61
N GLU A 21 4.36 -22.90 30.24
CA GLU A 21 3.02 -23.13 29.69
C GLU A 21 3.03 -23.30 28.17
N GLU A 22 2.16 -24.19 27.68
CA GLU A 22 1.92 -24.39 26.25
C GLU A 22 0.74 -23.55 25.77
N LEU A 23 0.97 -22.69 24.78
CA LEU A 23 -0.11 -21.98 24.07
C LEU A 23 -0.46 -22.68 22.77
N LYS A 24 -1.73 -23.11 22.63
CA LYS A 24 -2.25 -23.72 21.40
C LYS A 24 -2.83 -22.68 20.47
N ILE A 25 -2.32 -22.61 19.24
CA ILE A 25 -2.75 -21.64 18.22
C ILE A 25 -3.21 -22.39 16.98
N ARG A 26 -4.39 -22.02 16.48
CA ARG A 26 -4.88 -22.48 15.17
C ARG A 26 -4.80 -21.34 14.17
N LEU A 27 -3.96 -21.49 13.16
CA LEU A 27 -3.86 -20.55 12.04
C LEU A 27 -4.53 -21.16 10.81
N THR A 28 -5.37 -20.36 10.15
CA THR A 28 -5.95 -20.70 8.83
C THR A 28 -5.46 -19.68 7.82
N MET A 29 -4.99 -20.16 6.67
CA MET A 29 -4.50 -19.31 5.59
C MET A 29 -4.98 -19.84 4.25
N VAL A 30 -5.15 -18.92 3.29
CA VAL A 30 -5.46 -19.23 1.90
C VAL A 30 -4.26 -18.80 1.07
N VAL A 31 -3.61 -19.77 0.43
CA VAL A 31 -2.38 -19.54 -0.35
C VAL A 31 -2.62 -20.02 -1.77
N PRO A 32 -2.37 -19.18 -2.80
CA PRO A 32 -2.52 -19.61 -4.18
C PRO A 32 -1.43 -20.64 -4.53
N LEU A 33 -1.81 -21.68 -5.28
CA LEU A 33 -0.82 -22.59 -5.86
C LEU A 33 -0.01 -21.85 -6.93
N LYS A 34 1.29 -22.08 -6.96
CA LYS A 34 2.18 -21.56 -8.02
C LYS A 34 2.15 -22.54 -9.18
N ALA A 35 1.65 -22.11 -10.34
CA ALA A 35 1.68 -22.93 -11.55
C ALA A 35 3.12 -23.00 -12.09
N GLU A 36 3.70 -24.19 -12.13
CA GLU A 36 5.05 -24.44 -12.67
C GLU A 36 5.00 -24.74 -14.16
N SER A 37 3.89 -25.34 -14.62
CA SER A 37 3.59 -25.63 -16.02
C SER A 37 2.08 -25.73 -16.23
N ALA A 38 1.66 -26.06 -17.45
CA ALA A 38 0.25 -26.29 -17.79
C ALA A 38 -0.38 -27.41 -16.95
N SER A 39 0.43 -28.38 -16.54
CA SER A 39 0.00 -29.64 -15.92
C SER A 39 0.53 -29.81 -14.50
N GLN A 40 1.22 -28.81 -13.94
CA GLN A 40 1.83 -28.93 -12.62
C GLN A 40 1.76 -27.61 -11.85
N ALA A 41 1.40 -27.71 -10.58
CA ALA A 41 1.47 -26.61 -9.64
C ALA A 41 2.13 -27.05 -8.33
N ALA A 42 2.74 -26.12 -7.63
CA ALA A 42 3.37 -26.36 -6.34
C ALA A 42 2.94 -25.35 -5.30
N ILE A 43 2.97 -25.77 -4.04
CA ILE A 43 2.82 -24.92 -2.87
C ILE A 43 4.07 -25.04 -2.01
N PRO A 44 4.78 -23.93 -1.74
CA PRO A 44 5.77 -23.90 -0.68
C PRO A 44 5.04 -23.96 0.67
N ILE A 45 5.51 -24.81 1.59
CA ILE A 45 4.95 -24.88 2.93
C ILE A 45 5.43 -23.68 3.76
N PRO A 46 4.57 -23.08 4.61
CA PRO A 46 5.01 -22.02 5.52
C PRO A 46 6.15 -22.51 6.42
N ARG A 47 7.11 -21.62 6.66
CA ARG A 47 8.27 -21.90 7.51
C ARG A 47 8.40 -20.83 8.59
N PHE A 48 9.10 -21.18 9.66
CA PHE A 48 9.46 -20.23 10.70
C PHE A 48 10.78 -19.56 10.33
N VAL A 49 10.73 -18.24 10.15
CA VAL A 49 11.92 -17.42 9.90
C VAL A 49 12.70 -17.20 11.20
N ALA A 50 11.99 -16.81 12.26
CA ALA A 50 12.53 -16.62 13.60
C ALA A 50 11.48 -17.01 14.65
N THR A 51 11.92 -17.40 15.84
CA THR A 51 11.06 -17.74 16.98
C THR A 51 11.79 -17.52 18.29
N ASN A 52 11.04 -17.09 19.32
CA ASN A 52 11.51 -17.06 20.71
C ASN A 52 11.05 -18.30 21.50
N PHE A 53 10.35 -19.23 20.84
CA PHE A 53 9.86 -20.49 21.41
C PHE A 53 10.67 -21.66 20.86
N SER A 54 10.87 -22.71 21.67
CA SER A 54 11.53 -23.93 21.17
C SER A 54 10.62 -24.71 20.22
N PHE A 55 11.22 -25.39 19.25
CA PHE A 55 10.51 -26.32 18.34
C PHE A 55 10.57 -27.76 18.86
N ASP A 56 10.56 -27.96 20.17
CA ASP A 56 10.62 -29.29 20.74
C ASP A 56 9.25 -30.00 20.56
N GLY A 57 9.28 -31.28 20.20
CA GLY A 57 8.08 -32.09 19.93
C GLY A 57 7.92 -32.51 18.46
N ASP A 58 6.83 -33.23 18.20
CA ASP A 58 6.50 -33.80 16.89
C ASP A 58 5.71 -32.80 16.03
N HIS A 59 6.30 -32.38 14.92
CA HIS A 59 5.65 -31.46 13.97
C HIS A 59 5.10 -32.25 12.80
N MET A 60 3.77 -32.37 12.70
CA MET A 60 3.13 -33.18 11.66
C MET A 60 2.58 -32.33 10.53
N LEU A 61 3.02 -32.60 9.30
CA LEU A 61 2.36 -32.10 8.10
C LEU A 61 1.29 -33.08 7.65
N ARG A 62 0.10 -32.56 7.31
CA ARG A 62 -0.96 -33.35 6.68
C ARG A 62 -1.69 -32.52 5.64
N LEU A 63 -1.55 -32.90 4.37
CA LEU A 63 -2.23 -32.27 3.25
C LEU A 63 -3.15 -33.27 2.58
N LYS A 64 -4.34 -32.83 2.19
CA LYS A 64 -5.31 -33.64 1.45
C LYS A 64 -5.68 -32.91 0.17
N SER A 65 -5.77 -33.66 -0.92
CA SER A 65 -6.17 -33.13 -2.22
C SER A 65 -6.99 -34.17 -2.98
N PRO A 66 -8.00 -33.74 -3.76
CA PRO A 66 -8.62 -34.61 -4.76
C PRO A 66 -7.66 -34.94 -5.92
N LEU A 67 -6.56 -34.19 -6.07
CA LEU A 67 -5.55 -34.39 -7.11
C LEU A 67 -4.33 -35.16 -6.56
N SER A 68 -3.65 -35.87 -7.45
CA SER A 68 -2.40 -36.56 -7.12
C SER A 68 -1.33 -35.54 -6.68
N MET A 69 -0.63 -35.87 -5.59
CA MET A 69 0.39 -35.02 -4.98
C MET A 69 1.70 -35.77 -4.81
N SER A 70 2.81 -35.04 -4.89
CA SER A 70 4.14 -35.50 -4.52
C SER A 70 4.82 -34.48 -3.61
N ALA A 71 5.59 -34.96 -2.64
CA ALA A 71 6.39 -34.13 -1.75
C ALA A 71 7.87 -34.23 -2.12
N HIS A 72 8.62 -33.16 -1.91
CA HIS A 72 10.07 -33.15 -2.14
C HIS A 72 10.87 -33.73 -0.97
N SER A 73 10.25 -33.81 0.21
CA SER A 73 10.88 -34.40 1.39
C SER A 73 10.71 -35.92 1.45
N LYS A 74 11.76 -36.59 1.92
CA LYS A 74 11.78 -38.04 2.18
C LYS A 74 10.98 -38.45 3.41
N SER A 75 10.77 -37.54 4.37
CA SER A 75 10.00 -37.79 5.61
C SER A 75 8.48 -37.81 5.35
N LEU A 76 8.04 -37.29 4.21
CA LEU A 76 6.64 -37.17 3.84
C LEU A 76 6.20 -38.34 2.96
N HIS A 77 5.15 -39.02 3.39
CA HIS A 77 4.61 -40.19 2.70
C HIS A 77 3.32 -39.86 1.95
N HIS A 78 3.20 -40.39 0.74
CA HIS A 78 1.96 -40.34 -0.04
C HIS A 78 1.07 -41.55 0.30
N THR A 79 -0.19 -41.28 0.58
CA THR A 79 -1.23 -42.28 0.83
C THR A 79 -2.53 -41.87 0.16
N ILE A 80 -3.47 -42.81 0.01
CA ILE A 80 -4.83 -42.55 -0.46
C ILE A 80 -5.77 -42.82 0.72
N THR A 81 -6.63 -41.85 1.02
CA THR A 81 -7.61 -41.94 2.11
C THR A 81 -8.83 -42.79 1.70
N ALA A 82 -9.61 -43.26 2.69
CA ALA A 82 -10.87 -43.97 2.43
C ALA A 82 -11.88 -43.17 1.59
N ALA A 83 -11.81 -41.84 1.63
CA ALA A 83 -12.61 -40.94 0.80
C ALA A 83 -12.04 -40.74 -0.62
N HIS A 84 -11.11 -41.59 -1.07
CA HIS A 84 -10.42 -41.52 -2.36
C HIS A 84 -9.67 -40.20 -2.60
N GLN A 85 -9.27 -39.50 -1.54
CA GLN A 85 -8.41 -38.31 -1.63
C GLN A 85 -6.95 -38.69 -1.45
N HIS A 86 -6.07 -38.08 -2.23
CA HIS A 86 -4.62 -38.17 -2.03
C HIS A 86 -4.24 -37.42 -0.75
N MET A 87 -3.31 -37.99 0.01
CA MET A 87 -2.83 -37.41 1.25
C MET A 87 -1.31 -37.47 1.30
N ILE A 88 -0.68 -36.34 1.61
CA ILE A 88 0.73 -36.26 1.98
C ILE A 88 0.76 -36.08 3.50
N SER A 89 1.49 -36.94 4.21
CA SER A 89 1.66 -36.80 5.64
C SER A 89 2.98 -37.35 6.15
N GLY A 90 3.54 -36.72 7.18
CA GLY A 90 4.75 -37.16 7.85
C GLY A 90 5.26 -36.10 8.84
N PRO A 91 6.25 -36.46 9.67
CA PRO A 91 6.90 -35.51 10.56
C PRO A 91 7.79 -34.54 9.76
N LEU A 92 7.92 -33.31 10.26
CA LEU A 92 8.87 -32.31 9.77
C LEU A 92 10.01 -32.16 10.77
N SER A 93 11.25 -32.18 10.28
CA SER A 93 12.44 -31.93 11.10
C SER A 93 12.55 -30.44 11.49
N LYS A 94 13.39 -30.12 12.49
CA LYS A 94 13.64 -28.72 12.89
C LYS A 94 14.24 -27.91 11.73
N GLU A 95 15.05 -28.53 10.90
CA GLU A 95 15.64 -27.95 9.69
C GLU A 95 14.57 -27.70 8.63
N GLU A 96 13.65 -28.64 8.42
CA GLU A 96 12.53 -28.50 7.49
C GLU A 96 11.54 -27.40 7.90
N LEU A 97 11.35 -27.16 9.20
CA LEU A 97 10.52 -26.08 9.72
C LEU A 97 11.14 -24.69 9.55
N LYS A 98 12.46 -24.59 9.51
CA LYS A 98 13.21 -23.34 9.31
C LYS A 98 13.53 -23.07 7.84
N GLY A 99 13.74 -24.14 7.08
CA GLY A 99 14.13 -24.14 5.68
C GLY A 99 12.95 -24.02 4.71
N SER A 100 13.27 -23.79 3.45
CA SER A 100 12.33 -23.74 2.32
C SER A 100 12.18 -25.07 1.59
N GLU A 101 12.76 -26.15 2.13
CA GLU A 101 12.93 -27.43 1.42
C GLU A 101 11.64 -28.22 1.26
N VAL A 102 10.61 -27.89 2.03
CA VAL A 102 9.32 -28.59 2.00
C VAL A 102 8.39 -27.94 0.98
N GLY A 103 8.42 -28.47 -0.24
CA GLY A 103 7.44 -28.17 -1.29
C GLY A 103 6.54 -29.37 -1.58
N VAL A 104 5.26 -29.11 -1.82
CA VAL A 104 4.32 -30.12 -2.33
C VAL A 104 3.85 -29.72 -3.71
N SER A 105 3.97 -30.63 -4.67
CA SER A 105 3.53 -30.43 -6.04
C SER A 105 2.33 -31.31 -6.36
N THR A 106 1.51 -30.88 -7.30
CA THR A 106 0.34 -31.60 -7.77
C THR A 106 0.21 -31.49 -9.28
N LYS A 107 -0.32 -32.56 -9.88
CA LYS A 107 -0.64 -32.55 -11.32
C LYS A 107 -1.99 -31.86 -11.53
N LEU A 108 -1.96 -30.77 -12.30
CA LEU A 108 -3.17 -30.08 -12.72
C LEU A 108 -3.89 -30.89 -13.81
N PRO A 109 -5.23 -30.90 -13.83
CA PRO A 109 -5.99 -31.50 -14.92
C PRO A 109 -5.74 -30.75 -16.24
N ALA A 110 -5.80 -31.48 -17.36
CA ALA A 110 -5.50 -30.95 -18.70
C ALA A 110 -6.38 -29.74 -19.11
N LYS A 111 -7.58 -29.63 -18.53
CA LYS A 111 -8.46 -28.50 -18.67
C LYS A 111 -8.99 -28.11 -17.29
N MET A 112 -8.43 -27.04 -16.72
CA MET A 112 -8.98 -26.44 -15.50
C MET A 112 -10.26 -25.68 -15.86
N GLU A 113 -11.35 -26.00 -15.18
CA GLU A 113 -12.61 -25.28 -15.34
C GLU A 113 -12.49 -23.88 -14.74
N GLN A 114 -13.06 -22.88 -15.41
CA GLN A 114 -13.18 -21.54 -14.84
C GLN A 114 -14.20 -21.58 -13.70
N VAL A 115 -13.88 -20.90 -12.61
CA VAL A 115 -14.75 -20.79 -11.44
C VAL A 115 -15.10 -19.33 -11.23
N ALA A 116 -16.38 -19.05 -11.03
CA ALA A 116 -16.88 -17.71 -10.73
C ALA A 116 -17.47 -17.63 -9.32
N VAL A 117 -17.25 -16.52 -8.65
CA VAL A 117 -17.89 -16.19 -7.36
C VAL A 117 -18.64 -14.88 -7.49
N PHE A 118 -19.85 -14.83 -6.92
CA PHE A 118 -20.58 -13.57 -6.77
C PHE A 118 -20.03 -12.82 -5.55
N ASP A 119 -19.49 -11.63 -5.80
CA ASP A 119 -18.93 -10.78 -4.76
C ASP A 119 -19.99 -9.83 -4.22
N MET A 120 -20.73 -10.33 -3.24
CA MET A 120 -21.76 -9.56 -2.55
C MET A 120 -21.17 -8.38 -1.76
N ILE A 121 -19.97 -8.54 -1.21
CA ILE A 121 -19.30 -7.52 -0.41
C ILE A 121 -18.92 -6.34 -1.30
N ALA A 122 -18.23 -6.58 -2.42
CA ALA A 122 -17.87 -5.52 -3.36
C ALA A 122 -19.11 -4.85 -3.97
N THR A 123 -20.18 -5.61 -4.23
CA THR A 123 -21.46 -5.05 -4.72
C THR A 123 -22.03 -4.06 -3.70
N LYS A 124 -22.15 -4.46 -2.43
CA LYS A 124 -22.65 -3.59 -1.34
C LYS A 124 -21.77 -2.38 -1.09
N LEU A 125 -20.44 -2.55 -1.12
CA LEU A 125 -19.51 -1.42 -0.96
C LEU A 125 -19.72 -0.38 -2.05
N LYS A 126 -19.93 -0.82 -3.29
CA LYS A 126 -20.20 0.09 -4.42
C LYS A 126 -21.57 0.77 -4.32
N GLU A 127 -22.58 0.08 -3.79
CA GLU A 127 -23.87 0.69 -3.46
C GLU A 127 -23.74 1.80 -2.42
N VAL A 128 -22.92 1.59 -1.38
CA VAL A 128 -22.64 2.61 -0.36
C VAL A 128 -21.87 3.79 -0.96
N GLU A 129 -20.82 3.53 -1.74
CA GLU A 129 -20.05 4.57 -2.43
C GLU A 129 -20.93 5.42 -3.36
N GLU A 130 -21.83 4.78 -4.12
CA GLU A 130 -22.74 5.49 -5.01
C GLU A 130 -23.78 6.33 -4.25
N LYS A 131 -24.31 5.81 -3.13
CA LYS A 131 -25.22 6.55 -2.25
C LYS A 131 -24.54 7.79 -1.65
N GLU A 132 -23.31 7.66 -1.16
CA GLU A 132 -22.53 8.78 -0.62
C GLU A 132 -22.19 9.81 -1.72
N ARG A 133 -21.83 9.35 -2.93
CA ARG A 133 -21.61 10.23 -4.08
C ARG A 133 -22.86 11.05 -4.42
N ILE A 134 -24.02 10.40 -4.45
CA ILE A 134 -25.31 11.06 -4.66
C ILE A 134 -25.62 12.06 -3.54
N LYS A 135 -25.36 11.69 -2.28
CA LYS A 135 -25.57 12.56 -1.12
C LYS A 135 -24.68 13.79 -1.16
N LYS A 136 -23.39 13.63 -1.49
CA LYS A 136 -22.44 14.74 -1.65
C LYS A 136 -22.85 15.68 -2.78
N LYS A 137 -23.21 15.13 -3.95
CA LYS A 137 -23.72 15.92 -5.07
C LYS A 137 -24.98 16.71 -4.68
N ARG A 138 -25.89 16.11 -3.90
CA ARG A 138 -27.06 16.83 -3.37
C ARG A 138 -26.70 17.97 -2.43
N ALA A 139 -25.69 17.78 -1.58
CA ALA A 139 -25.23 18.82 -0.67
C ALA A 139 -24.56 19.99 -1.42
N GLU A 140 -23.74 19.69 -2.42
CA GLU A 140 -23.09 20.69 -3.28
C GLU A 140 -24.12 21.50 -4.08
N GLU A 141 -25.09 20.83 -4.72
CA GLU A 141 -26.16 21.51 -5.46
C GLU A 141 -27.09 22.31 -4.53
N ALA A 142 -27.37 21.82 -3.32
CA ALA A 142 -28.15 22.57 -2.34
C ALA A 142 -27.39 23.81 -1.83
N ALA A 143 -26.09 23.70 -1.60
CA ALA A 143 -25.24 24.84 -1.23
C ALA A 143 -25.15 25.87 -2.36
N ALA A 144 -24.99 25.43 -3.61
CA ALA A 144 -25.00 26.30 -4.78
C ALA A 144 -26.35 27.02 -4.94
N PHE A 145 -27.47 26.33 -4.70
CA PHE A 145 -28.79 26.95 -4.71
C PHE A 145 -28.97 27.98 -3.59
N ALA A 146 -28.53 27.66 -2.37
CA ALA A 146 -28.59 28.60 -1.25
C ALA A 146 -27.74 29.85 -1.50
N ALA A 147 -26.55 29.70 -2.08
CA ALA A 147 -25.68 30.82 -2.46
C ALA A 147 -26.32 31.71 -3.54
N ALA A 148 -26.91 31.12 -4.58
CA ALA A 148 -27.63 31.87 -5.62
C ALA A 148 -28.86 32.61 -5.04
N GLN A 149 -29.53 32.03 -4.05
CA GLN A 149 -30.64 32.69 -3.37
C GLN A 149 -30.17 33.87 -2.50
N SER A 150 -29.05 33.73 -1.78
CA SER A 150 -28.48 34.87 -1.03
C SER A 150 -28.00 36.01 -1.94
N GLU A 151 -27.45 35.70 -3.12
CA GLU A 151 -27.09 36.73 -4.12
C GLU A 151 -28.34 37.48 -4.62
N LEU A 152 -29.45 36.78 -4.86
CA LEU A 152 -30.72 37.40 -5.23
C LEU A 152 -31.31 38.25 -4.09
N GLU A 153 -31.22 37.79 -2.84
CA GLU A 153 -31.68 38.54 -1.66
C GLU A 153 -30.82 39.79 -1.39
N GLU A 154 -29.51 39.77 -1.69
CA GLU A 154 -28.65 40.95 -1.67
C GLU A 154 -28.96 41.93 -2.83
N GLU A 155 -29.42 41.44 -3.98
CA GLU A 155 -29.89 42.28 -5.10
C GLU A 155 -31.30 42.88 -4.88
N ASP A 156 -32.13 42.28 -4.02
CA ASP A 156 -33.52 42.70 -3.75
C ASP A 156 -33.64 44.05 -3.01
N GLY A 157 -32.50 44.69 -2.71
CA GLY A 157 -32.43 46.12 -2.38
C GLY A 157 -32.64 47.06 -3.58
N LYS A 158 -32.72 46.55 -4.81
CA LYS A 158 -32.98 47.32 -6.03
C LYS A 158 -34.30 46.85 -6.68
N PRO A 159 -35.26 47.74 -6.95
CA PRO A 159 -36.54 47.36 -7.54
C PRO A 159 -36.33 46.78 -8.95
N GLN A 160 -36.49 45.46 -9.10
CA GLN A 160 -36.52 44.82 -10.42
C GLN A 160 -37.85 45.16 -11.11
N GLN A 161 -37.81 46.06 -12.09
CA GLN A 161 -38.93 46.25 -13.02
C GLN A 161 -38.96 45.12 -14.04
N VAL A 162 -39.89 44.18 -13.89
CA VAL A 162 -40.18 43.18 -14.93
C VAL A 162 -41.16 43.79 -15.94
N VAL A 163 -40.66 44.21 -17.10
CA VAL A 163 -41.50 44.66 -18.22
C VAL A 163 -42.04 43.45 -18.95
N VAL A 164 -43.35 43.20 -18.83
CA VAL A 164 -44.04 42.13 -19.56
C VAL A 164 -44.71 42.74 -20.78
N MET A 165 -44.27 42.35 -21.98
CA MET A 165 -44.99 42.69 -23.21
C MET A 165 -46.22 41.77 -23.35
N ILE A 166 -47.40 42.36 -23.25
CA ILE A 166 -48.69 41.68 -23.42
C ILE A 166 -49.04 41.71 -24.90
N ASP A 167 -49.11 40.54 -25.51
CA ASP A 167 -49.56 40.39 -26.90
C ASP A 167 -51.10 40.47 -26.94
N GLY A 168 -51.64 41.53 -27.55
CA GLY A 168 -53.09 41.78 -27.62
C GLY A 168 -53.89 40.71 -28.37
N SER A 169 -53.24 39.78 -29.08
CA SER A 169 -53.91 38.68 -29.79
C SER A 169 -54.25 37.47 -28.90
N ARG A 170 -53.73 37.39 -27.67
CA ARG A 170 -54.03 36.30 -26.73
C ARG A 170 -54.74 36.85 -25.49
N GLY A 171 -55.60 36.03 -24.90
CA GLY A 171 -56.34 36.43 -23.70
C GLY A 171 -55.40 36.80 -22.54
N VAL A 172 -55.55 38.00 -21.99
CA VAL A 172 -54.72 38.56 -20.89
C VAL A 172 -54.66 37.60 -19.68
N ARG A 173 -55.76 36.91 -19.37
CA ARG A 173 -55.79 35.90 -18.29
C ARG A 173 -54.81 34.75 -18.54
N GLN A 174 -54.71 34.29 -19.78
CA GLN A 174 -53.84 33.17 -20.15
C GLN A 174 -52.37 33.60 -20.13
N GLN A 175 -52.08 34.83 -20.54
CA GLN A 175 -50.73 35.39 -20.44
C GLN A 175 -50.31 35.64 -18.99
N LEU A 176 -51.22 36.11 -18.12
CA LEU A 176 -50.96 36.21 -16.68
C LEU A 176 -50.73 34.83 -16.04
N GLU A 177 -51.46 33.79 -16.47
CA GLU A 177 -51.22 32.42 -16.00
C GLU A 177 -49.88 31.86 -16.46
N ASP A 178 -49.45 32.16 -17.69
CA ASP A 178 -48.15 31.77 -18.21
C ASP A 178 -47.02 32.47 -17.44
N VAL A 179 -47.15 33.78 -17.17
CA VAL A 179 -46.22 34.52 -16.30
C VAL A 179 -46.18 33.93 -14.89
N ARG A 180 -47.35 33.60 -14.31
CA ARG A 180 -47.45 32.96 -12.99
C ARG A 180 -46.86 31.54 -12.97
N ARG A 181 -46.86 30.84 -14.11
CA ARG A 181 -46.27 29.51 -14.27
C ARG A 181 -44.75 29.58 -14.40
N VAL A 182 -44.21 30.61 -15.05
CA VAL A 182 -42.77 30.88 -15.15
C VAL A 182 -42.21 31.38 -13.80
N LEU A 183 -42.95 32.22 -13.09
CA LEU A 183 -42.56 32.79 -11.79
C LEU A 183 -42.75 31.83 -10.59
N LYS A 184 -43.25 30.61 -10.77
CA LYS A 184 -43.30 29.60 -9.70
C LYS A 184 -42.08 28.67 -9.79
N PRO A 185 -41.06 28.81 -8.92
CA PRO A 185 -39.93 27.90 -8.93
C PRO A 185 -40.37 26.53 -8.40
N GLY A 186 -40.17 25.47 -9.19
CA GLY A 186 -39.70 24.19 -8.66
C GLY A 186 -40.70 23.21 -8.02
N SER A 187 -41.55 22.54 -8.81
CA SER A 187 -42.08 21.21 -8.41
C SER A 187 -41.83 20.11 -9.45
N LYS A 188 -41.97 20.42 -10.75
CA LYS A 188 -41.77 19.44 -11.82
C LYS A 188 -40.29 19.12 -12.07
N ALA A 189 -39.40 20.12 -12.06
CA ALA A 189 -37.95 19.90 -12.15
C ALA A 189 -37.44 19.07 -10.94
N LYS A 190 -37.92 19.40 -9.73
CA LYS A 190 -37.60 18.69 -8.49
C LYS A 190 -38.08 17.22 -8.51
N LYS A 191 -39.29 16.93 -9.03
CA LYS A 191 -39.78 15.55 -9.21
C LYS A 191 -39.01 14.77 -10.28
N LYS A 192 -38.78 15.36 -11.47
CA LYS A 192 -38.03 14.70 -12.56
C LYS A 192 -36.58 14.38 -12.14
N PHE A 193 -35.97 15.26 -11.34
CA PHE A 193 -34.65 15.10 -10.74
C PHE A 193 -34.59 13.95 -9.72
N VAL A 194 -35.55 13.87 -8.77
CA VAL A 194 -35.61 12.78 -7.78
C VAL A 194 -35.85 11.41 -8.43
N THR A 195 -36.61 11.34 -9.53
CA THR A 195 -36.88 10.09 -10.25
C THR A 195 -35.70 9.62 -11.11
N ALA A 196 -34.93 10.54 -11.72
CA ALA A 196 -33.74 10.19 -12.51
C ALA A 196 -32.60 9.60 -11.64
N LEU A 197 -32.52 10.02 -10.37
CA LEU A 197 -31.50 9.56 -9.41
C LEU A 197 -31.81 8.23 -8.70
N LYS A 198 -33.06 7.75 -8.73
CA LYS A 198 -33.45 6.44 -8.15
C LYS A 198 -33.02 5.23 -9.00
N LYS A 199 -32.40 5.44 -10.16
CA LYS A 199 -32.22 4.42 -11.21
C LYS A 199 -30.80 3.85 -11.33
N GLY A 200 -29.91 4.15 -10.40
CA GLY A 200 -28.57 3.55 -10.35
C GLY A 200 -28.60 2.18 -9.69
N GLU A 201 -29.19 1.17 -10.34
CA GLU A 201 -29.04 -0.21 -9.88
C GLU A 201 -27.56 -0.60 -10.02
N VAL A 202 -26.88 -0.81 -8.90
CA VAL A 202 -25.47 -1.22 -8.92
C VAL A 202 -25.40 -2.62 -9.47
N ARG A 203 -24.71 -2.78 -10.60
CA ARG A 203 -24.53 -4.09 -11.22
C ARG A 203 -23.81 -5.02 -10.25
N LYS A 204 -24.32 -6.25 -10.15
CA LYS A 204 -23.68 -7.35 -9.42
C LYS A 204 -22.25 -7.53 -9.89
N ARG A 205 -21.34 -7.77 -8.95
CA ARG A 205 -19.92 -8.01 -9.23
C ARG A 205 -19.60 -9.49 -9.06
N TYR A 206 -18.81 -10.00 -9.98
CA TYR A 206 -18.32 -11.36 -9.97
C TYR A 206 -16.80 -11.36 -10.05
N VAL A 207 -16.17 -12.31 -9.38
CA VAL A 207 -14.74 -12.59 -9.56
C VAL A 207 -14.65 -13.91 -10.30
N VAL A 208 -13.89 -13.93 -11.39
CA VAL A 208 -13.69 -15.12 -12.22
C VAL A 208 -12.22 -15.51 -12.14
N GLU A 209 -11.98 -16.75 -11.73
CA GLU A 209 -10.67 -17.37 -11.77
C GLU A 209 -10.41 -17.92 -13.17
N THR A 210 -9.25 -17.57 -13.73
CA THR A 210 -8.78 -18.11 -15.00
C THR A 210 -7.29 -18.38 -14.94
N ILE A 211 -6.88 -19.58 -15.32
CA ILE A 211 -5.47 -19.86 -15.57
C ILE A 211 -5.15 -19.37 -16.99
N LYS A 212 -4.23 -18.42 -17.10
CA LYS A 212 -3.79 -17.90 -18.39
C LYS A 212 -2.33 -18.23 -18.64
N PRO A 213 -1.97 -18.63 -19.87
CA PRO A 213 -0.58 -18.60 -20.28
C PRO A 213 -0.09 -17.16 -20.20
N ILE A 214 1.01 -16.95 -19.50
CA ILE A 214 1.72 -15.68 -19.43
C ILE A 214 3.06 -15.84 -20.13
N CYS A 215 3.30 -14.98 -21.12
CA CYS A 215 4.62 -14.82 -21.71
C CYS A 215 5.40 -13.86 -20.81
N VAL A 216 6.37 -14.40 -20.06
CA VAL A 216 7.28 -13.55 -19.28
C VAL A 216 8.30 -13.00 -20.27
N LYS A 217 8.23 -11.70 -20.54
CA LYS A 217 9.19 -11.04 -21.41
C LYS A 217 10.58 -11.11 -20.76
N PRO A 218 11.61 -11.62 -21.46
CA PRO A 218 12.97 -11.59 -20.92
C PRO A 218 13.42 -10.14 -20.71
N PRO A 219 14.13 -9.84 -19.62
CA PRO A 219 14.67 -8.50 -19.42
C PRO A 219 15.71 -8.20 -20.51
N LYS A 220 15.76 -6.95 -20.97
CA LYS A 220 16.77 -6.54 -21.95
C LYS A 220 18.16 -6.48 -21.30
N SER A 221 18.18 -6.03 -20.04
CA SER A 221 19.37 -5.95 -19.20
C SER A 221 19.07 -6.57 -17.83
N LEU A 222 19.89 -7.53 -17.42
CA LEU A 222 19.89 -8.11 -16.08
C LEU A 222 21.18 -7.68 -15.37
N VAL A 223 21.05 -7.00 -14.24
CA VAL A 223 22.19 -6.68 -13.38
C VAL A 223 22.12 -7.58 -12.15
N VAL A 224 23.13 -8.43 -11.98
CA VAL A 224 23.25 -9.31 -10.81
C VAL A 224 24.13 -8.63 -9.77
N VAL A 225 23.59 -8.40 -8.59
CA VAL A 225 24.35 -7.94 -7.42
C VAL A 225 24.67 -9.16 -6.57
N LEU A 226 25.96 -9.43 -6.39
CA LEU A 226 26.45 -10.49 -5.52
C LEU A 226 27.08 -9.87 -4.27
N ASP A 227 26.60 -10.28 -3.10
CA ASP A 227 27.20 -9.92 -1.82
C ASP A 227 28.57 -10.59 -1.65
N GLY A 228 29.59 -9.82 -1.28
CA GLY A 228 30.96 -10.30 -1.05
C GLY A 228 31.22 -10.81 0.37
N SER A 229 30.19 -10.92 1.21
CA SER A 229 30.32 -11.31 2.62
C SER A 229 30.65 -12.78 2.82
N ALA A 230 31.19 -13.10 3.99
CA ALA A 230 31.48 -14.46 4.42
C ALA A 230 30.25 -15.39 4.43
N ALA A 231 29.02 -14.84 4.46
CA ALA A 231 27.78 -15.62 4.38
C ALA A 231 27.65 -16.40 3.05
N LEU A 232 28.34 -15.94 2.00
CA LEU A 232 28.40 -16.58 0.69
C LEU A 232 29.58 -17.53 0.52
N GLU A 233 30.43 -17.66 1.53
CA GLU A 233 31.59 -18.55 1.47
C GLU A 233 31.15 -20.01 1.22
N GLY A 234 31.84 -20.67 0.28
CA GLY A 234 31.51 -22.04 -0.12
C GLY A 234 30.30 -22.17 -1.06
N LYS A 235 29.67 -21.06 -1.47
CA LYS A 235 28.53 -21.06 -2.42
C LYS A 235 28.90 -20.63 -3.84
N ASN A 236 30.18 -20.39 -4.10
CA ASN A 236 30.69 -19.84 -5.35
C ASN A 236 30.31 -20.71 -6.56
N GLU A 237 30.42 -22.04 -6.42
CA GLU A 237 30.09 -22.98 -7.49
C GLU A 237 28.61 -22.91 -7.86
N ASP A 238 27.72 -22.83 -6.87
CA ASP A 238 26.28 -22.70 -7.07
C ASP A 238 25.94 -21.40 -7.81
N VAL A 239 26.52 -20.27 -7.40
CA VAL A 239 26.34 -18.96 -8.08
C VAL A 239 26.85 -19.04 -9.52
N ILE A 240 28.05 -19.60 -9.73
CA ILE A 240 28.64 -19.73 -11.08
C ILE A 240 27.77 -20.61 -11.97
N GLN A 241 27.27 -21.74 -11.48
CA GLN A 241 26.37 -22.61 -12.24
C GLN A 241 25.06 -21.90 -12.60
N ALA A 242 24.49 -21.14 -11.66
CA ALA A 242 23.30 -20.34 -11.92
C ALA A 242 23.55 -19.26 -12.98
N LEU A 243 24.63 -18.49 -12.88
CA LEU A 243 24.98 -17.46 -13.87
C LEU A 243 25.24 -18.04 -15.27
N LYS A 244 25.78 -19.26 -15.37
CA LYS A 244 25.94 -19.96 -16.66
C LYS A 244 24.61 -20.35 -17.30
N SER A 245 23.52 -20.41 -16.53
CA SER A 245 22.18 -20.76 -17.03
C SER A 245 21.38 -19.59 -17.60
N VAL A 246 21.92 -18.36 -17.49
CA VAL A 246 21.31 -17.17 -18.07
C VAL A 246 21.06 -17.38 -19.57
N PRO A 247 19.83 -17.15 -20.07
CA PRO A 247 19.52 -17.30 -21.49
C PRO A 247 20.37 -16.35 -22.35
N LYS A 248 20.89 -16.84 -23.49
CA LYS A 248 21.77 -16.09 -24.40
C LYS A 248 21.20 -14.75 -24.91
N GLY A 249 19.88 -14.58 -24.85
CA GLY A 249 19.19 -13.33 -25.28
C GLY A 249 19.11 -12.25 -24.21
N VAL A 250 19.56 -12.51 -22.98
CA VAL A 250 19.53 -11.55 -21.86
C VAL A 250 20.93 -10.96 -21.68
N SER A 251 21.07 -9.65 -21.88
CA SER A 251 22.34 -8.97 -21.56
C SER A 251 22.52 -9.01 -20.03
N THR A 252 23.64 -9.54 -19.55
CA THR A 252 23.86 -9.70 -18.10
C THR A 252 25.19 -9.14 -17.65
N THR A 253 25.11 -8.29 -16.62
CA THR A 253 26.25 -7.76 -15.88
C THR A 253 26.20 -8.24 -14.44
N VAL A 254 27.36 -8.26 -13.79
CA VAL A 254 27.58 -8.66 -12.41
C VAL A 254 28.31 -7.54 -11.70
N ILE A 255 27.79 -7.14 -10.54
CA ILE A 255 28.41 -6.22 -9.59
C ILE A 255 28.60 -7.00 -8.30
N VAL A 256 29.76 -6.89 -7.67
CA VAL A 256 30.02 -7.52 -6.36
C VAL A 256 30.10 -6.43 -5.30
N ALA A 257 29.28 -6.54 -4.26
CA ALA A 257 29.34 -5.67 -3.10
C ALA A 257 30.49 -6.12 -2.19
N SER A 258 31.60 -5.38 -2.22
CA SER A 258 32.76 -5.63 -1.36
C SER A 258 33.47 -4.33 -1.01
N GLU A 259 33.53 -4.03 0.29
CA GLU A 259 34.24 -2.86 0.82
C GLU A 259 35.77 -2.98 0.63
N GLN A 260 36.31 -4.19 0.70
CA GLN A 260 37.75 -4.43 0.58
C GLN A 260 38.21 -4.47 -0.88
N GLN A 261 37.28 -4.66 -1.82
CA GLN A 261 37.58 -4.82 -3.25
C GLN A 261 36.74 -3.85 -4.09
N GLU A 262 36.92 -2.54 -3.86
CA GLU A 262 36.16 -1.44 -4.50
C GLU A 262 36.03 -1.57 -6.03
N LYS A 263 37.06 -2.10 -6.72
CA LYS A 263 37.02 -2.34 -8.17
C LYS A 263 35.92 -3.31 -8.62
N LEU A 264 35.41 -4.15 -7.71
CA LEU A 264 34.34 -5.10 -8.00
C LEU A 264 32.94 -4.48 -7.93
N LEU A 265 32.83 -3.24 -7.44
CA LEU A 265 31.63 -2.42 -7.58
C LEU A 265 31.42 -1.94 -9.03
N GLU A 266 32.41 -2.11 -9.91
CA GLU A 266 32.23 -1.85 -11.34
C GLU A 266 31.50 -2.99 -12.05
N PRO A 267 30.55 -2.70 -12.95
CA PRO A 267 29.77 -3.72 -13.64
C PRO A 267 30.65 -4.53 -14.59
N LEU A 268 30.65 -5.85 -14.40
CA LEU A 268 31.38 -6.80 -15.22
C LEU A 268 30.40 -7.59 -16.09
N VAL A 269 30.71 -7.78 -17.37
CA VAL A 269 29.96 -8.73 -18.20
C VAL A 269 30.01 -10.12 -17.56
N VAL A 270 28.90 -10.86 -17.58
CA VAL A 270 28.73 -12.13 -16.85
C VAL A 270 29.91 -13.12 -16.96
N GLY A 271 30.53 -13.25 -18.14
CA GLY A 271 31.71 -14.11 -18.32
C GLY A 271 32.93 -13.66 -17.50
N ASN A 272 33.19 -12.36 -17.43
CA ASN A 272 34.24 -11.79 -16.59
C ASN A 272 33.85 -11.84 -15.11
N GLY A 273 32.57 -11.60 -14.79
CA GLY A 273 32.03 -11.74 -13.43
C GLY A 273 32.25 -13.15 -12.88
N ILE A 274 31.96 -14.20 -13.65
CA ILE A 274 32.22 -15.60 -13.27
C ILE A 274 33.72 -15.83 -12.95
N ASN A 275 34.62 -15.29 -13.78
CA ASN A 275 36.06 -15.41 -13.55
C ASN A 275 36.51 -14.71 -12.25
N VAL A 276 35.88 -13.59 -11.91
CA VAL A 276 36.15 -12.89 -10.63
C VAL A 276 35.60 -13.68 -9.45
N ILE A 277 34.33 -14.13 -9.51
CA ILE A 277 33.67 -14.88 -8.43
C ILE A 277 34.45 -16.15 -8.08
N SER A 278 35.04 -16.84 -9.07
CA SER A 278 35.86 -18.03 -8.83
C SER A 278 37.16 -17.78 -8.03
N LYS A 279 37.62 -16.52 -7.94
CA LYS A 279 38.92 -16.15 -7.36
C LYS A 279 38.81 -15.18 -6.18
N MET A 280 37.67 -14.53 -6.01
CA MET A 280 37.45 -13.59 -4.92
C MET A 280 37.40 -14.31 -3.57
N ARG A 281 37.67 -13.56 -2.51
CA ARG A 281 37.50 -14.02 -1.14
C ARG A 281 36.23 -13.41 -0.59
N PHE A 282 35.42 -14.25 0.05
CA PHE A 282 34.21 -13.84 0.74
C PHE A 282 34.57 -13.58 2.19
N GLU A 283 34.44 -12.34 2.65
CA GLU A 283 34.95 -11.93 3.96
C GLU A 283 34.02 -10.92 4.62
N GLY A 284 33.94 -10.98 5.95
CA GLY A 284 33.18 -10.01 6.76
C GLY A 284 31.67 -10.00 6.50
N GLY A 285 31.01 -8.95 7.00
CA GLY A 285 29.71 -8.52 6.50
C GLY A 285 29.93 -7.42 5.46
N GLN A 286 29.00 -7.28 4.51
CA GLN A 286 29.09 -6.27 3.46
C GLN A 286 27.78 -5.48 3.40
N ASP A 287 27.91 -4.16 3.28
CA ASP A 287 26.78 -3.30 2.94
C ASP A 287 26.57 -3.32 1.42
N ASN A 288 25.42 -3.86 1.00
CA ASN A 288 25.12 -3.98 -0.41
C ASN A 288 24.44 -2.74 -1.01
N LEU A 289 24.11 -1.72 -0.20
CA LEU A 289 23.28 -0.60 -0.65
C LEU A 289 23.85 0.08 -1.90
N GLN A 290 25.14 0.44 -1.87
CA GLN A 290 25.79 1.11 -3.00
C GLN A 290 25.73 0.25 -4.28
N ALA A 291 25.98 -1.05 -4.16
CA ALA A 291 25.95 -1.97 -5.29
C ALA A 291 24.53 -2.13 -5.86
N VAL A 292 23.50 -2.18 -5.01
CA VAL A 292 22.11 -2.27 -5.46
C VAL A 292 21.62 -0.96 -6.06
N VAL A 293 22.01 0.20 -5.51
CA VAL A 293 21.74 1.52 -6.12
C VAL A 293 22.31 1.56 -7.54
N LYS A 294 23.60 1.24 -7.71
CA LYS A 294 24.27 1.23 -9.01
C LYS A 294 23.64 0.24 -9.98
N ALA A 295 23.26 -0.94 -9.50
CA ALA A 295 22.56 -1.94 -10.31
C ALA A 295 21.17 -1.46 -10.77
N SER A 296 20.46 -0.73 -9.91
CA SER A 296 19.14 -0.17 -10.19
C SER A 296 19.21 0.88 -11.30
N GLU A 297 20.20 1.76 -11.24
CA GLU A 297 20.44 2.76 -12.28
C GLU A 297 20.77 2.09 -13.62
N LEU A 298 21.73 1.14 -13.62
CA LEU A 298 22.14 0.43 -14.83
C LEU A 298 21.00 -0.40 -15.44
N ALA A 299 20.19 -1.07 -14.62
CA ALA A 299 19.01 -1.76 -15.11
C ALA A 299 17.96 -0.77 -15.66
N GLY A 300 17.81 0.38 -14.99
CA GLY A 300 16.86 1.44 -15.30
C GLY A 300 17.15 2.23 -16.58
N GLU A 301 18.36 2.11 -17.13
CA GLU A 301 18.73 2.63 -18.46
C GLU A 301 18.03 1.88 -19.61
N SER A 302 17.49 0.68 -19.34
CA SER A 302 16.86 -0.17 -20.34
C SER A 302 15.35 -0.29 -20.14
N ASP A 303 14.60 -0.26 -21.25
CA ASP A 303 13.19 -0.66 -21.24
C ASP A 303 13.08 -2.15 -20.90
N ASN A 304 12.43 -2.48 -19.78
CA ASN A 304 12.36 -3.83 -19.20
C ASN A 304 13.69 -4.35 -18.62
N GLY A 305 14.40 -3.54 -17.83
CA GLY A 305 15.55 -3.96 -17.04
C GLY A 305 15.17 -4.75 -15.77
N ALA A 306 16.10 -5.53 -15.24
CA ALA A 306 15.93 -6.28 -14.00
C ALA A 306 17.19 -6.30 -13.13
N VAL A 307 17.00 -6.32 -11.81
CA VAL A 307 18.04 -6.51 -10.80
C VAL A 307 17.82 -7.83 -10.08
N LEU A 308 18.87 -8.65 -9.99
CA LEU A 308 18.88 -9.85 -9.16
C LEU A 308 19.91 -9.66 -8.04
N TRP A 309 19.44 -9.58 -6.81
CA TRP A 309 20.28 -9.40 -5.63
C TRP A 309 20.44 -10.71 -4.85
N ILE A 310 21.65 -11.25 -4.82
CA ILE A 310 22.01 -12.47 -4.08
C ILE A 310 22.81 -12.05 -2.86
N HIS A 311 22.27 -12.26 -1.66
CA HIS A 311 22.85 -11.66 -0.46
C HIS A 311 22.76 -12.50 0.82
N GLY A 312 23.68 -12.25 1.74
CA GLY A 312 23.60 -12.67 3.13
C GLY A 312 22.76 -11.71 3.98
N PRO A 313 22.84 -11.81 5.32
CA PRO A 313 22.19 -10.86 6.21
C PRO A 313 22.60 -9.41 5.93
N GLN A 314 21.63 -8.51 5.93
CA GLN A 314 21.83 -7.07 5.78
C GLN A 314 21.36 -6.35 7.05
N PRO A 315 21.88 -5.15 7.35
CA PRO A 315 21.40 -4.37 8.48
C PRO A 315 19.91 -4.08 8.33
N ALA A 316 19.17 -4.03 9.45
CA ALA A 316 17.73 -3.82 9.42
C ALA A 316 17.32 -2.48 8.79
N PHE A 317 18.20 -1.47 8.87
CA PHE A 317 17.99 -0.15 8.30
C PHE A 317 19.32 0.41 7.81
N ASN A 318 19.35 0.92 6.58
CA ASN A 318 20.51 1.64 6.06
C ASN A 318 20.27 3.16 6.16
N ARG A 319 21.23 3.88 6.75
CA ARG A 319 21.15 5.33 6.97
C ARG A 319 21.70 6.14 5.80
N GLU A 320 22.48 5.52 4.93
CA GLU A 320 23.07 6.22 3.81
C GLU A 320 21.99 6.64 2.81
N ILE A 321 22.24 7.75 2.14
CA ILE A 321 21.35 8.32 1.12
C ILE A 321 22.21 8.52 -0.12
N TYR A 322 21.77 7.94 -1.23
CA TYR A 322 22.40 8.09 -2.53
C TYR A 322 21.46 8.89 -3.42
N ILE A 323 22.01 9.86 -4.14
CA ILE A 323 21.24 10.58 -5.15
C ILE A 323 21.19 9.69 -6.38
N MET A 324 20.00 9.16 -6.68
CA MET A 324 19.78 8.32 -7.84
C MET A 324 19.37 9.15 -9.06
N SER A 325 19.89 8.75 -10.22
CA SER A 325 19.38 9.20 -11.51
C SER A 325 17.96 8.70 -11.74
N GLN A 326 17.16 9.48 -12.48
CA GLN A 326 15.82 9.03 -12.87
C GLN A 326 15.93 7.85 -13.84
N PHE A 327 15.24 6.76 -13.52
CA PHE A 327 15.16 5.63 -14.43
C PHE A 327 14.49 6.04 -15.73
N TYR A 328 15.02 5.56 -16.86
CA TYR A 328 14.28 5.59 -18.12
C TYR A 328 13.02 4.70 -18.01
N ALA A 329 13.17 3.52 -17.39
CA ALA A 329 12.06 2.64 -17.00
C ALA A 329 12.36 1.96 -15.66
N ALA A 330 11.38 1.87 -14.76
CA ALA A 330 11.56 1.23 -13.46
C ALA A 330 11.93 -0.26 -13.62
N PRO A 331 13.07 -0.72 -13.06
CA PRO A 331 13.48 -2.12 -13.13
C PRO A 331 12.56 -3.06 -12.35
N ALA A 332 12.56 -4.33 -12.75
CA ALA A 332 12.04 -5.41 -11.90
C ALA A 332 13.10 -5.83 -10.87
N PHE A 333 12.73 -5.96 -9.60
CA PHE A 333 13.65 -6.32 -8.52
C PHE A 333 13.39 -7.73 -8.00
N TYR A 334 14.44 -8.53 -7.89
CA TYR A 334 14.41 -9.90 -7.38
C TYR A 334 15.48 -10.09 -6.32
N ASP A 335 15.15 -10.76 -5.22
CA ASP A 335 16.10 -11.11 -4.17
C ASP A 335 16.23 -12.64 -4.01
N TYR A 336 17.45 -13.05 -3.71
CA TYR A 336 17.78 -14.37 -3.20
C TYR A 336 18.64 -14.19 -1.94
N SER A 337 17.99 -14.17 -0.78
CA SER A 337 18.74 -14.17 0.49
C SER A 337 19.30 -15.56 0.77
N ILE A 338 20.47 -15.67 1.39
CA ILE A 338 21.07 -16.96 1.79
C ILE A 338 20.80 -17.26 3.26
N ASP A 339 20.45 -16.22 4.01
CA ASP A 339 19.98 -16.32 5.38
C ASP A 339 18.54 -16.87 5.46
N SER A 340 18.06 -16.96 6.71
CA SER A 340 16.69 -17.27 7.08
C SER A 340 15.65 -16.32 6.47
N GLY A 341 16.03 -15.27 5.73
CA GLY A 341 15.16 -14.24 5.20
C GLY A 341 14.88 -13.13 6.22
N GLU A 342 15.86 -12.82 7.06
CA GLU A 342 15.77 -11.80 8.11
C GLU A 342 15.79 -10.38 7.55
N THR A 343 16.51 -10.16 6.44
CA THR A 343 16.57 -8.86 5.78
C THR A 343 15.16 -8.39 5.38
N ASP A 344 14.72 -7.25 5.91
CA ASP A 344 13.53 -6.57 5.44
C ASP A 344 13.93 -5.54 4.38
N THR A 345 13.74 -5.89 3.10
CA THR A 345 14.16 -5.02 2.00
C THR A 345 13.43 -3.68 2.00
N LEU A 346 12.19 -3.60 2.53
CA LEU A 346 11.46 -2.33 2.63
C LEU A 346 12.08 -1.39 3.67
N GLU A 347 12.52 -1.93 4.81
CA GLU A 347 13.17 -1.12 5.84
C GLU A 347 14.64 -0.84 5.47
N PHE A 348 15.34 -1.79 4.85
CA PHE A 348 16.71 -1.60 4.36
C PHE A 348 16.79 -0.48 3.30
N PHE A 349 15.88 -0.46 2.31
CA PHE A 349 15.81 0.56 1.26
C PHE A 349 14.85 1.71 1.58
N LYS A 350 14.53 1.96 2.85
CA LYS A 350 13.57 3.00 3.24
C LYS A 350 13.92 4.41 2.73
N ASN A 351 15.22 4.71 2.61
CA ASN A 351 15.71 5.98 2.08
C ASN A 351 15.78 6.02 0.54
N HIS A 352 15.50 4.90 -0.13
CA HIS A 352 15.55 4.69 -1.58
C HIS A 352 14.27 3.99 -2.04
N SER A 353 13.13 4.62 -1.80
CA SER A 353 11.81 4.03 -2.06
C SER A 353 11.54 3.66 -3.53
N GLU A 354 12.38 4.15 -4.44
CA GLU A 354 12.45 3.81 -5.87
C GLU A 354 13.06 2.43 -6.14
N ILE A 355 13.82 1.86 -5.19
CA ILE A 355 14.37 0.51 -5.27
C ILE A 355 13.34 -0.46 -4.67
N GLY A 356 12.89 -1.40 -5.50
CA GLY A 356 11.87 -2.38 -5.14
C GLY A 356 10.47 -2.04 -5.68
N PRO A 357 9.43 -2.79 -5.26
CA PRO A 357 9.48 -3.90 -4.30
C PRO A 357 10.23 -5.12 -4.84
N PHE A 358 10.90 -5.86 -3.95
CA PHE A 358 11.60 -7.09 -4.32
C PHE A 358 10.66 -8.30 -4.38
N THR A 359 10.86 -9.11 -5.41
CA THR A 359 10.21 -10.42 -5.55
C THR A 359 11.20 -11.53 -5.17
N GLN A 360 10.94 -12.20 -4.06
CA GLN A 360 11.79 -13.28 -3.59
C GLN A 360 11.77 -14.49 -4.52
N ILE A 361 12.95 -14.96 -4.88
CA ILE A 361 13.14 -16.20 -5.63
C ILE A 361 12.78 -17.38 -4.72
N PRO A 362 11.92 -18.32 -5.18
CA PRO A 362 11.63 -19.53 -4.43
C PRO A 362 12.91 -20.32 -4.17
N LYS A 363 13.12 -20.70 -2.91
CA LYS A 363 14.28 -21.48 -2.47
C LYS A 363 13.90 -22.97 -2.37
N SER A 364 14.84 -23.85 -2.67
CA SER A 364 14.81 -25.30 -2.47
C SER A 364 16.09 -25.74 -1.74
N THR A 365 16.50 -27.00 -1.87
CA THR A 365 17.72 -27.54 -1.25
C THR A 365 19.01 -27.05 -1.94
N SER A 366 18.92 -26.45 -3.13
CA SER A 366 20.09 -26.05 -3.91
C SER A 366 19.90 -24.67 -4.54
N MET A 367 20.65 -23.70 -4.03
CA MET A 367 20.65 -22.33 -4.52
C MET A 367 20.92 -22.24 -6.02
N GLY A 368 21.91 -22.99 -6.52
CA GLY A 368 22.24 -23.01 -7.94
C GLY A 368 21.04 -23.42 -8.80
N LYS A 369 20.29 -24.45 -8.36
CA LYS A 369 19.07 -24.91 -9.06
C LYS A 369 17.93 -23.90 -8.97
N ASP A 370 17.77 -23.23 -7.83
CA ASP A 370 16.70 -22.24 -7.63
C ASP A 370 16.86 -21.05 -8.56
N ILE A 371 18.06 -20.45 -8.54
CA ILE A 371 18.38 -19.30 -9.37
C ILE A 371 18.37 -19.73 -10.84
N ALA A 372 18.91 -20.89 -11.21
CA ALA A 372 18.83 -21.37 -12.59
C ALA A 372 17.39 -21.61 -13.06
N SER A 373 16.56 -22.21 -12.21
CA SER A 373 15.14 -22.42 -12.50
C SER A 373 14.40 -21.09 -12.65
N PHE A 374 14.74 -20.10 -11.82
CA PHE A 374 14.23 -18.74 -11.95
C PHE A 374 14.64 -18.11 -13.29
N LEU A 375 15.94 -18.07 -13.61
CA LEU A 375 16.50 -17.47 -14.83
C LEU A 375 15.96 -18.14 -16.10
N SER A 376 15.73 -19.45 -16.06
CA SER A 376 15.17 -20.20 -17.19
C SER A 376 13.74 -19.78 -17.57
N ARG A 377 13.06 -18.95 -16.77
CA ARG A 377 11.76 -18.35 -17.14
C ARG A 377 11.87 -17.35 -18.29
N TRP A 378 13.07 -16.83 -18.54
CA TRP A 378 13.38 -15.84 -19.58
C TRP A 378 13.87 -16.49 -20.88
N GLN A 379 13.75 -17.81 -21.01
CA GLN A 379 13.95 -18.47 -22.29
C GLN A 379 12.81 -18.12 -23.25
N ASN A 380 13.15 -17.78 -24.49
CA ASN A 380 12.17 -17.62 -25.56
C ASN A 380 11.34 -18.93 -25.66
N ASP A 381 10.04 -18.79 -25.92
CA ASP A 381 9.06 -19.88 -26.09
C ASP A 381 8.62 -20.63 -24.82
N ARG A 382 9.09 -20.23 -23.63
CA ARG A 382 8.54 -20.80 -22.39
C ARG A 382 7.20 -20.16 -22.03
N THR A 383 6.14 -20.95 -22.12
CA THR A 383 4.82 -20.54 -21.64
C THR A 383 4.74 -20.77 -20.13
N ASN A 384 4.79 -19.69 -19.35
CA ASN A 384 4.47 -19.75 -17.93
C ASN A 384 2.95 -19.68 -17.75
N TYR A 385 2.46 -20.06 -16.58
CA TYR A 385 1.03 -20.01 -16.26
C TYR A 385 0.82 -19.17 -15.01
N ALA A 386 -0.23 -18.35 -15.00
CA ALA A 386 -0.63 -17.61 -13.83
C ALA A 386 -2.13 -17.78 -13.59
N VAL A 387 -2.49 -17.88 -12.31
CA VAL A 387 -3.88 -17.77 -11.87
C VAL A 387 -4.24 -16.29 -11.87
N ALA A 388 -5.20 -15.90 -12.70
CA ALA A 388 -5.73 -14.54 -12.76
C ALA A 388 -7.13 -14.50 -12.15
N LEU A 389 -7.35 -13.59 -11.22
CA LEU A 389 -8.66 -13.31 -10.62
C LEU A 389 -9.18 -11.99 -11.21
N ALA A 390 -10.11 -12.08 -12.16
CA ALA A 390 -10.66 -10.92 -12.85
C ALA A 390 -12.03 -10.52 -12.29
N GLU A 391 -12.28 -9.23 -12.08
CA GLU A 391 -13.61 -8.72 -11.76
C GLU A 391 -14.43 -8.52 -13.04
N THR A 392 -15.70 -8.93 -13.03
CA THR A 392 -16.67 -8.62 -14.08
C THR A 392 -18.02 -8.23 -13.48
N THR A 393 -18.81 -7.47 -14.24
CA THR A 393 -20.21 -7.15 -13.88
C THR A 393 -21.22 -7.94 -14.71
N GLU A 394 -20.73 -8.67 -15.72
CA GLU A 394 -21.54 -9.60 -16.49
C GLU A 394 -21.63 -10.91 -15.74
N LYS A 395 -22.81 -11.52 -15.73
CA LYS A 395 -23.00 -12.81 -15.08
C LYS A 395 -22.17 -13.87 -15.83
N PRO A 396 -21.18 -14.52 -15.17
CA PRO A 396 -20.36 -15.51 -15.82
C PRO A 396 -21.18 -16.74 -16.24
N THR A 397 -20.78 -17.39 -17.32
CA THR A 397 -21.39 -18.63 -17.82
C THR A 397 -20.72 -19.89 -17.29
N CYS A 398 -19.61 -19.75 -16.57
CA CYS A 398 -18.85 -20.85 -15.98
C CYS A 398 -19.45 -21.35 -14.64
N ARG A 399 -18.83 -22.38 -14.07
CA ARG A 399 -19.27 -22.98 -12.79
C ARG A 399 -19.19 -21.95 -11.67
N MET A 400 -20.23 -21.86 -10.85
CA MET A 400 -20.19 -21.07 -9.63
C MET A 400 -19.41 -21.81 -8.54
N ALA A 401 -18.58 -21.07 -7.81
CA ALA A 401 -17.82 -21.55 -6.67
C ALA A 401 -18.74 -22.12 -5.58
N THR A 402 -18.31 -23.20 -4.93
CA THR A 402 -18.88 -23.66 -3.66
C THR A 402 -18.69 -22.58 -2.57
N PRO A 403 -19.42 -22.60 -1.46
CA PRO A 403 -19.25 -21.59 -0.40
C PRO A 403 -17.82 -21.48 0.13
N LYS A 404 -17.10 -22.60 0.21
CA LYS A 404 -15.69 -22.63 0.63
C LYS A 404 -14.76 -22.04 -0.44
N GLU A 405 -14.89 -22.46 -1.70
CA GLU A 405 -14.12 -21.89 -2.81
C GLU A 405 -14.38 -20.38 -2.95
N ALA A 406 -15.63 -19.95 -2.79
CA ALA A 406 -16.04 -18.56 -2.87
C ALA A 406 -15.30 -17.70 -1.83
N MET A 407 -15.24 -18.18 -0.59
CA MET A 407 -14.50 -17.55 0.50
C MET A 407 -13.01 -17.42 0.17
N GLU A 408 -12.39 -18.50 -0.28
CA GLU A 408 -10.95 -18.55 -0.60
C GLU A 408 -10.61 -17.62 -1.77
N LEU A 409 -11.39 -17.66 -2.86
CA LEU A 409 -11.19 -16.82 -4.04
C LEU A 409 -11.41 -15.32 -3.74
N LEU A 410 -12.42 -14.99 -2.93
CA LEU A 410 -12.65 -13.61 -2.51
C LEU A 410 -11.53 -13.10 -1.60
N ALA A 411 -11.01 -13.94 -0.68
CA ALA A 411 -9.88 -13.58 0.17
C ALA A 411 -8.62 -13.28 -0.67
N LEU A 412 -8.30 -14.14 -1.65
CA LEU A 412 -7.17 -13.92 -2.56
C LEU A 412 -7.35 -12.64 -3.40
N ARG A 413 -8.55 -12.41 -3.94
CA ARG A 413 -8.83 -11.22 -4.75
C ARG A 413 -8.79 -9.93 -3.94
N ALA A 414 -9.36 -9.94 -2.74
CA ALA A 414 -9.37 -8.80 -1.83
C ALA A 414 -7.95 -8.48 -1.33
N ASN A 415 -7.13 -9.50 -1.03
CA ASN A 415 -5.71 -9.29 -0.71
C ASN A 415 -4.96 -8.62 -1.87
N ALA A 416 -5.10 -9.13 -3.10
CA ALA A 416 -4.50 -8.51 -4.28
C ALA A 416 -4.99 -7.06 -4.50
N TYR A 417 -6.25 -6.77 -4.17
CA TYR A 417 -6.78 -5.41 -4.24
C TYR A 417 -6.20 -4.47 -3.18
N CYS A 418 -6.00 -4.97 -1.95
CA CYS A 418 -5.35 -4.22 -0.88
C CYS A 418 -3.92 -3.84 -1.28
N GLU A 419 -3.14 -4.80 -1.80
CA GLU A 419 -1.77 -4.53 -2.28
C GLU A 419 -1.75 -3.48 -3.39
N GLN A 420 -2.66 -3.58 -4.36
CA GLN A 420 -2.82 -2.56 -5.40
C GLN A 420 -3.11 -1.18 -4.77
N LEU A 421 -4.09 -1.07 -3.88
CA LEU A 421 -4.44 0.19 -3.22
C LEU A 421 -3.28 0.75 -2.39
N ILE A 422 -2.49 -0.10 -1.74
CA ILE A 422 -1.29 0.31 -0.99
C ILE A 422 -0.25 0.90 -1.96
N SER A 423 0.01 0.22 -3.10
CA SER A 423 0.93 0.72 -4.13
C SER A 423 0.48 2.06 -4.74
N GLU A 424 -0.82 2.28 -4.85
CA GLU A 424 -1.43 3.55 -5.29
C GLU A 424 -1.51 4.61 -4.18
N ARG A 425 -0.89 4.37 -3.01
CA ARG A 425 -0.91 5.24 -1.81
C ARG A 425 -2.32 5.51 -1.25
N LYS A 426 -3.25 4.57 -1.42
CA LYS A 426 -4.63 4.61 -0.93
C LYS A 426 -4.82 3.72 0.31
N ALA A 427 -3.88 3.80 1.26
CA ALA A 427 -3.88 2.99 2.47
C ALA A 427 -5.19 3.03 3.28
N PRO A 428 -5.89 4.16 3.47
CA PRO A 428 -7.17 4.18 4.19
C PRO A 428 -8.25 3.34 3.51
N ARG A 429 -8.27 3.32 2.17
CA ARG A 429 -9.21 2.50 1.41
C ARG A 429 -8.83 1.02 1.51
N ALA A 430 -7.54 0.71 1.41
CA ALA A 430 -7.04 -0.65 1.60
C ALA A 430 -7.41 -1.20 2.98
N ALA A 431 -7.26 -0.40 4.05
CA ALA A 431 -7.63 -0.78 5.42
C ALA A 431 -9.13 -1.12 5.53
N LYS A 432 -9.99 -0.29 4.92
CA LYS A 432 -11.44 -0.56 4.88
C LYS A 432 -11.77 -1.86 4.16
N ILE A 433 -11.11 -2.14 3.02
CA ILE A 433 -11.29 -3.40 2.29
C ILE A 433 -10.81 -4.57 3.15
N ALA A 434 -9.59 -4.50 3.68
CA ALA A 434 -9.03 -5.56 4.51
C ALA A 434 -9.93 -5.88 5.71
N ALA A 435 -10.45 -4.86 6.39
CA ALA A 435 -11.39 -5.03 7.49
C ALA A 435 -12.70 -5.70 7.05
N THR A 436 -13.28 -5.24 5.93
CA THR A 436 -14.55 -5.77 5.42
C THR A 436 -14.46 -7.24 5.02
N TYR A 437 -13.30 -7.68 4.50
CA TYR A 437 -13.05 -9.07 4.13
C TYR A 437 -12.41 -9.90 5.25
N GLY A 438 -12.12 -9.32 6.42
CA GLY A 438 -11.46 -10.02 7.54
C GLY A 438 -10.03 -10.46 7.24
N LEU A 439 -9.28 -9.66 6.48
CA LEU A 439 -7.91 -9.97 6.07
C LEU A 439 -6.86 -9.31 6.97
N VAL A 440 -5.75 -10.01 7.15
CA VAL A 440 -4.51 -9.47 7.73
C VAL A 440 -3.60 -9.04 6.58
N THR A 441 -3.35 -7.73 6.48
CA THR A 441 -2.63 -7.07 5.36
C THR A 441 -1.70 -5.99 5.93
N PRO A 442 -0.77 -5.37 5.16
CA PRO A 442 0.09 -4.31 5.71
C PRO A 442 -0.66 -3.15 6.40
N VAL A 443 -1.95 -3.00 6.12
CA VAL A 443 -2.85 -1.98 6.68
C VAL A 443 -3.86 -2.54 7.71
N SER A 444 -3.75 -3.81 8.12
CA SER A 444 -4.63 -4.46 9.09
C SER A 444 -3.95 -5.58 9.88
N SER A 445 -4.26 -5.70 11.18
CA SER A 445 -3.74 -6.77 12.06
C SER A 445 -4.89 -7.53 12.74
N ALA A 446 -4.61 -8.74 13.22
CA ALA A 446 -5.55 -9.51 14.03
C ALA A 446 -5.06 -9.64 15.49
N ILE A 447 -5.97 -9.45 16.45
CA ILE A 447 -5.72 -9.71 17.87
C ILE A 447 -6.44 -11.00 18.26
N VAL A 448 -5.73 -11.90 18.93
CA VAL A 448 -6.30 -13.15 19.46
C VAL A 448 -6.63 -12.88 20.92
N VAL A 449 -7.91 -12.96 21.28
CA VAL A 449 -8.37 -12.82 22.67
C VAL A 449 -8.70 -14.23 23.19
N VAL A 450 -8.04 -14.63 24.28
CA VAL A 450 -8.11 -16.00 24.83
C VAL A 450 -9.52 -16.35 25.37
N ALA A 451 -10.36 -15.34 25.61
CA ALA A 451 -11.73 -15.50 26.10
C ALA A 451 -12.75 -15.78 24.97
N ALA A 452 -12.50 -16.73 24.09
CA ALA A 452 -13.52 -17.36 23.25
C ALA A 452 -12.95 -18.61 22.55
N ALA A 453 -12.65 -19.66 23.32
CA ALA A 453 -12.65 -21.02 22.79
C ALA A 453 -14.10 -21.45 22.53
N GLY A 454 -14.74 -20.80 21.55
CA GLY A 454 -16.13 -21.01 21.16
C GLY A 454 -16.38 -20.31 19.83
N ASP A 455 -16.36 -21.10 18.74
CA ASP A 455 -16.89 -20.78 17.41
C ASP A 455 -16.67 -19.34 16.89
N ASN A 456 -15.41 -18.95 16.66
CA ASN A 456 -15.08 -17.68 16.00
C ASN A 456 -14.30 -17.87 14.69
N LEU A 457 -14.60 -16.97 13.74
CA LEU A 457 -14.05 -16.80 12.40
C LEU A 457 -14.66 -17.66 11.27
N ARG A 458 -15.95 -17.44 10.96
CA ARG A 458 -16.53 -17.81 9.66
C ARG A 458 -16.54 -16.61 8.72
N LEU A 459 -15.60 -16.59 7.77
CA LEU A 459 -15.75 -15.75 6.58
C LEU A 459 -17.09 -16.09 5.91
N GLY A 460 -17.86 -15.08 5.48
CA GLY A 460 -19.05 -15.29 4.64
C GLY A 460 -20.43 -15.19 5.29
N GLN A 461 -20.54 -14.87 6.59
CA GLN A 461 -21.81 -14.31 7.08
C GLN A 461 -21.80 -12.79 6.84
N GLY A 462 -22.67 -12.32 5.95
CA GLY A 462 -22.96 -10.89 5.83
C GLY A 462 -23.40 -10.32 7.18
N PRO A 463 -23.34 -8.99 7.39
CA PRO A 463 -23.69 -8.40 8.66
C PRO A 463 -25.10 -8.86 9.03
N ALA A 464 -25.22 -9.52 10.18
CA ALA A 464 -26.50 -9.78 10.80
C ALA A 464 -27.19 -8.42 10.95
N THR A 465 -28.39 -8.32 10.40
CA THR A 465 -29.27 -7.17 10.58
C THR A 465 -29.72 -7.16 12.03
N SER A 466 -28.95 -6.53 12.92
CA SER A 466 -29.48 -5.98 14.16
C SER A 466 -30.06 -4.61 13.82
N ASN A 467 -31.37 -4.59 13.56
CA ASN A 467 -32.17 -3.39 13.76
C ASN A 467 -32.19 -3.15 15.27
N ASP A 468 -31.33 -2.27 15.78
CA ASP A 468 -31.59 -1.56 17.02
C ASP A 468 -30.77 -0.26 17.04
N SER A 469 -31.50 0.83 17.25
CA SER A 469 -31.06 2.12 17.80
C SER A 469 -29.61 2.55 17.54
N PHE A 470 -29.44 3.42 16.54
CA PHE A 470 -28.38 4.43 16.54
C PHE A 470 -28.61 5.34 17.75
N ASP A 471 -27.94 5.06 18.87
CA ASP A 471 -27.85 5.97 20.00
C ASP A 471 -26.40 6.21 20.42
N GLN A 472 -26.20 7.39 20.99
CA GLN A 472 -25.04 8.29 20.90
C GLN A 472 -23.70 7.93 21.60
N ASP A 473 -23.35 6.67 21.87
CA ASP A 473 -22.13 6.35 22.66
C ASP A 473 -21.08 5.50 21.93
N ALA A 474 -20.59 5.97 20.78
CA ALA A 474 -19.33 5.47 20.23
C ALA A 474 -18.16 6.30 20.82
N PRO A 475 -17.27 5.71 21.64
CA PRO A 475 -16.14 6.46 22.19
C PRO A 475 -15.19 6.88 21.06
N THR A 476 -15.06 8.19 20.88
CA THR A 476 -14.05 8.79 20.00
C THR A 476 -12.68 8.65 20.66
N LEU A 477 -11.84 7.76 20.14
CA LEU A 477 -10.42 7.67 20.54
C LEU A 477 -9.63 8.77 19.85
N GLN A 478 -9.47 9.90 20.55
CA GLN A 478 -8.50 10.93 20.24
C GLN A 478 -7.23 10.63 21.06
N GLY A 479 -6.13 10.26 20.39
CA GLY A 479 -4.78 10.36 20.99
C GLY A 479 -4.19 9.15 21.73
N ALA A 480 -4.51 7.91 21.38
CA ALA A 480 -3.78 6.75 21.92
C ALA A 480 -2.45 6.48 21.15
N THR A 481 -1.47 7.36 21.32
CA THR A 481 -0.06 7.07 21.01
C THR A 481 0.67 6.84 22.33
N ASN A 482 1.09 5.59 22.57
CA ASN A 482 1.82 5.05 23.73
C ASN A 482 0.97 4.41 24.85
N GLY A 483 1.02 3.07 24.91
CA GLY A 483 0.96 2.29 26.16
C GLY A 483 -0.42 1.94 26.72
N THR A 484 -0.73 0.64 26.68
CA THR A 484 -1.65 -0.08 27.60
C THR A 484 -3.14 0.27 27.52
N ILE A 485 -3.91 -0.52 26.78
CA ILE A 485 -5.37 -0.61 26.95
C ILE A 485 -5.64 -1.66 28.03
N GLY A 486 -6.13 -1.22 29.20
CA GLY A 486 -6.59 -2.12 30.27
C GLY A 486 -7.84 -2.93 29.87
N PRO A 487 -8.17 -4.01 30.60
CA PRO A 487 -9.27 -4.88 30.24
C PRO A 487 -10.60 -4.16 30.53
N VAL A 488 -11.42 -3.97 29.50
CA VAL A 488 -12.81 -3.53 29.67
C VAL A 488 -13.72 -4.60 29.07
N GLY A 489 -14.82 -4.84 29.78
CA GLY A 489 -15.61 -6.06 29.78
C GLY A 489 -16.35 -6.38 28.48
N SER A 490 -16.94 -7.58 28.53
CA SER A 490 -17.69 -8.30 27.49
C SER A 490 -18.33 -7.43 26.39
N ASP A 491 -17.67 -7.41 25.25
CA ASP A 491 -18.15 -7.98 23.99
C ASP A 491 -16.96 -7.97 23.02
N ALA A 492 -17.00 -8.77 21.95
CA ALA A 492 -15.90 -8.86 21.00
C ALA A 492 -15.66 -7.51 20.30
N THR A 493 -14.87 -6.63 20.91
CA THR A 493 -14.58 -5.31 20.37
C THR A 493 -13.53 -5.45 19.27
N TYR A 494 -13.98 -5.29 18.03
CA TYR A 494 -13.15 -5.18 16.85
C TYR A 494 -12.38 -3.84 16.90
N ILE A 495 -11.20 -3.83 17.53
CA ILE A 495 -10.34 -2.63 17.53
C ILE A 495 -9.53 -2.63 16.24
N THR A 496 -10.03 -1.93 15.22
CA THR A 496 -9.25 -1.57 14.04
C THR A 496 -8.51 -0.26 14.28
N GLY A 497 -7.30 -0.37 14.82
CA GLY A 497 -6.33 0.71 14.68
C GLY A 497 -5.87 0.76 13.23
N VAL A 498 -5.88 1.95 12.63
CA VAL A 498 -5.06 2.19 11.42
C VAL A 498 -3.64 1.96 11.87
N ASN A 499 -2.95 0.98 11.30
CA ASN A 499 -1.55 0.73 11.61
C ASN A 499 -0.72 1.85 10.96
N THR A 500 -0.76 3.06 11.52
CA THR A 500 0.27 4.09 11.31
C THR A 500 1.54 3.73 12.10
N ALA A 501 1.94 2.46 12.07
CA ALA A 501 3.21 1.98 12.60
C ALA A 501 4.38 2.24 11.65
N GLY A 502 4.20 3.16 10.70
CA GLY A 502 5.26 4.13 10.47
C GLY A 502 5.07 5.24 11.48
N THR A 503 5.68 5.11 12.66
CA THR A 503 6.13 6.30 13.38
C THR A 503 7.10 7.01 12.44
N VAL A 504 6.55 7.85 11.55
CA VAL A 504 7.17 9.14 11.35
C VAL A 504 7.20 9.68 12.77
N ARG A 505 8.33 9.51 13.47
CA ARG A 505 8.72 10.48 14.48
C ARG A 505 8.88 11.75 13.68
N VAL A 506 7.74 12.36 13.33
CA VAL A 506 7.72 13.71 12.83
C VAL A 506 8.30 14.42 14.01
N ASN A 507 9.55 14.85 13.82
CA ASN A 507 10.21 15.70 14.76
C ASN A 507 9.30 16.93 14.81
N ASN A 508 8.36 16.95 15.76
CA ASN A 508 7.30 17.96 15.82
C ASN A 508 7.94 19.34 15.88
N LEU A 509 9.16 19.42 16.44
CA LEU A 509 10.02 20.58 16.40
C LEU A 509 10.43 20.99 14.97
N ALA A 510 10.87 20.06 14.13
CA ALA A 510 11.29 20.36 12.75
C ALA A 510 10.09 20.81 11.88
N ASN A 511 8.92 20.22 12.06
CA ASN A 511 7.71 20.66 11.37
C ASN A 511 7.24 22.04 11.86
N LEU A 512 7.34 22.30 13.17
CA LEU A 512 7.00 23.59 13.75
C LEU A 512 7.99 24.67 13.29
N GLU A 513 9.28 24.36 13.24
CA GLU A 513 10.34 25.23 12.73
C GLU A 513 10.11 25.57 11.24
N ALA A 514 9.78 24.58 10.42
CA ALA A 514 9.46 24.82 9.01
C ALA A 514 8.20 25.69 8.82
N LEU A 515 7.15 25.45 9.62
CA LEU A 515 5.93 26.27 9.58
C LEU A 515 6.18 27.71 10.03
N LEU A 516 6.93 27.89 11.12
CA LEU A 516 7.26 29.20 11.66
C LEU A 516 8.18 29.99 10.72
N ASN A 517 9.12 29.35 10.04
CA ASN A 517 9.93 29.97 8.99
C ASN A 517 9.08 30.42 7.80
N LEU A 518 8.10 29.62 7.37
CA LEU A 518 7.18 30.02 6.31
C LEU A 518 6.35 31.25 6.70
N ILE A 519 5.83 31.27 7.94
CA ILE A 519 5.07 32.41 8.47
C ILE A 519 5.96 33.65 8.58
N ALA A 520 7.17 33.51 9.11
CA ALA A 520 8.13 34.59 9.25
C ALA A 520 8.44 35.27 7.91
N ASN A 521 8.80 34.47 6.89
CA ASN A 521 9.10 34.98 5.55
C ASN A 521 7.87 35.62 4.89
N SER A 522 6.67 35.07 5.13
CA SER A 522 5.42 35.64 4.61
C SER A 522 5.12 37.01 5.22
N VAL A 523 5.30 37.16 6.55
CA VAL A 523 5.12 38.44 7.25
C VAL A 523 6.15 39.46 6.81
N GLU A 524 7.41 39.04 6.63
CA GLU A 524 8.48 39.90 6.12
C GLU A 524 8.16 40.44 4.72
N CYS A 525 7.79 39.55 3.78
CA CYS A 525 7.49 39.94 2.40
C CYS A 525 6.26 40.85 2.31
N LEU A 526 5.16 40.49 2.97
CA LEU A 526 3.93 41.29 2.95
C LEU A 526 4.11 42.63 3.67
N GLY A 527 4.84 42.64 4.79
CA GLY A 527 5.17 43.86 5.52
C GLY A 527 6.05 44.80 4.70
N MET A 528 7.06 44.28 4.00
CA MET A 528 7.89 45.08 3.09
C MET A 528 7.06 45.70 1.95
N LEU A 529 6.21 44.90 1.29
CA LEU A 529 5.37 45.38 0.19
C LEU A 529 4.37 46.45 0.66
N ALA A 530 3.68 46.20 1.77
CA ALA A 530 2.71 47.13 2.34
C ALA A 530 3.38 48.43 2.84
N GLY A 531 4.51 48.30 3.56
CA GLY A 531 5.25 49.44 4.08
C GLY A 531 5.86 50.30 2.98
N PHE A 532 6.43 49.69 1.94
CA PHE A 532 6.94 50.42 0.77
C PHE A 532 5.80 51.09 -0.01
N GLY A 533 4.66 50.41 -0.17
CA GLY A 533 3.46 50.99 -0.78
C GLY A 533 2.98 52.24 -0.06
N LEU A 534 2.91 52.20 1.28
CA LEU A 534 2.52 53.36 2.11
C LEU A 534 3.55 54.49 2.06
N LEU A 535 4.84 54.17 2.04
CA LEU A 535 5.93 55.15 1.94
C LEU A 535 5.85 55.88 0.60
N MET A 536 5.79 55.14 -0.52
CA MET A 536 5.66 55.71 -1.85
C MET A 536 4.38 56.53 -1.98
N HIS A 537 3.25 56.04 -1.48
CA HIS A 537 2.00 56.78 -1.50
C HIS A 537 2.08 58.08 -0.69
N GLY A 538 2.75 58.08 0.46
CA GLY A 538 2.95 59.28 1.28
C GLY A 538 3.84 60.33 0.59
N VAL A 539 4.83 59.88 -0.19
CA VAL A 539 5.75 60.75 -0.94
C VAL A 539 5.08 61.35 -2.18
N PHE A 540 4.38 60.54 -2.98
CA PHE A 540 3.84 60.94 -4.28
C PHE A 540 2.43 61.53 -4.22
N GLN A 541 1.60 61.19 -3.22
CA GLN A 541 0.22 61.66 -3.11
C GLN A 541 -0.02 62.39 -1.79
N ARG A 542 0.50 63.63 -1.70
CA ARG A 542 0.40 64.48 -0.49
C ARG A 542 -1.03 64.94 -0.14
N SER A 543 -1.98 64.89 -1.09
CA SER A 543 -3.35 65.42 -0.92
C SER A 543 -4.47 64.36 -0.85
N ALA A 544 -4.16 63.07 -1.07
CA ALA A 544 -5.17 62.02 -1.05
C ALA A 544 -5.34 61.46 0.37
N TYR A 545 -6.56 61.10 0.80
CA TYR A 545 -6.83 60.38 2.04
C TYR A 545 -6.99 58.88 1.74
N VAL A 546 -6.16 58.04 2.37
CA VAL A 546 -6.26 56.57 2.30
C VAL A 546 -6.97 56.11 3.57
N GLY A 547 -8.17 55.57 3.41
CA GLY A 547 -8.85 54.83 4.46
C GLY A 547 -8.25 53.44 4.57
N ILE A 548 -7.94 53.00 5.79
CA ILE A 548 -7.58 51.61 6.04
C ILE A 548 -8.90 50.81 6.14
N PRO A 549 -9.08 49.74 5.36
CA PRO A 549 -10.28 48.91 5.45
C PRO A 549 -10.50 48.42 6.89
N GLY A 550 -11.67 48.72 7.48
CA GLY A 550 -12.04 48.32 8.84
C GLY A 550 -11.64 49.28 9.97
N LEU A 551 -10.87 50.34 9.69
CA LEU A 551 -10.54 51.39 10.67
C LEU A 551 -10.96 52.76 10.11
N ASN A 552 -11.85 53.46 10.83
CA ASN A 552 -12.29 54.83 10.49
C ASN A 552 -11.21 55.87 10.80
N TYR A 553 -9.99 55.66 10.32
CA TYR A 553 -8.85 56.54 10.57
C TYR A 553 -8.24 57.00 9.24
N GLN A 554 -8.11 58.32 9.10
CA GLN A 554 -7.52 58.94 7.92
C GLN A 554 -6.09 59.36 8.23
N LEU A 555 -5.11 58.76 7.54
CA LEU A 555 -3.70 59.10 7.71
C LEU A 555 -3.32 60.26 6.79
N SER A 556 -2.69 61.31 7.31
CA SER A 556 -2.03 62.35 6.51
C SER A 556 -0.79 61.83 5.78
N GLY A 557 -0.28 62.58 4.80
CA GLY A 557 0.90 62.17 4.00
C GLY A 557 2.13 61.86 4.86
N MET A 558 2.44 62.70 5.86
CA MET A 558 3.55 62.46 6.80
C MET A 558 3.30 61.25 7.70
N GLN A 559 2.06 61.04 8.13
CA GLN A 559 1.69 59.86 8.92
C GLN A 559 1.85 58.57 8.12
N ARG A 560 1.57 58.56 6.81
CA ARG A 560 1.80 57.38 5.96
C ARG A 560 3.27 57.03 5.82
N ILE A 561 4.13 58.03 5.69
CA ILE A 561 5.58 57.80 5.65
C ILE A 561 6.04 57.19 6.98
N GLY A 562 5.60 57.76 8.11
CA GLY A 562 5.91 57.23 9.44
C GLY A 562 5.40 55.81 9.66
N VAL A 563 4.13 55.54 9.30
CA VAL A 563 3.53 54.20 9.41
C VAL A 563 4.20 53.21 8.47
N GLY A 564 4.51 53.60 7.23
CA GLY A 564 5.22 52.75 6.27
C GLY A 564 6.61 52.34 6.75
N LEU A 565 7.38 53.28 7.30
CA LEU A 565 8.67 52.99 7.93
C LEU A 565 8.53 52.06 9.14
N ALA A 566 7.55 52.31 10.01
CA ALA A 566 7.30 51.46 11.18
C ALA A 566 6.94 50.03 10.77
N VAL A 567 6.10 49.84 9.75
CA VAL A 567 5.73 48.53 9.22
C VAL A 567 6.94 47.78 8.67
N ILE A 568 7.83 48.46 7.92
CA ILE A 568 9.07 47.86 7.40
C ILE A 568 9.97 47.40 8.55
N VAL A 569 10.18 48.24 9.57
CA VAL A 569 11.01 47.90 10.73
C VAL A 569 10.45 46.70 11.49
N ILE A 570 9.14 46.66 11.71
CA ILE A 570 8.47 45.52 12.35
C ILE A 570 8.67 44.26 11.51
N ALA A 571 8.45 44.33 10.20
CA ALA A 571 8.60 43.19 9.28
C ALA A 571 10.01 42.58 9.32
N PHE A 572 11.07 43.41 9.33
CA PHE A 572 12.45 42.95 9.45
C PHE A 572 12.77 42.27 10.79
N SER A 573 12.07 42.64 11.87
CA SER A 573 12.31 42.08 13.21
C SER A 573 11.65 40.72 13.45
N VAL A 574 10.62 40.36 12.67
CA VAL A 574 9.80 39.15 12.89
C VAL A 574 10.59 37.85 12.66
N PRO A 575 11.36 37.67 11.56
CA PRO A 575 12.16 36.45 11.38
C PRO A 575 13.18 36.23 12.49
N GLY A 576 13.85 37.31 12.94
CA GLY A 576 14.83 37.25 14.03
C GLY A 576 14.19 36.84 15.37
N THR A 577 13.03 37.39 15.70
CA THR A 577 12.31 37.05 16.94
C THR A 577 11.79 35.61 16.92
N ILE A 578 11.21 35.16 15.81
CA ILE A 578 10.74 33.77 15.65
C ILE A 578 11.90 32.78 15.75
N ASN A 579 13.01 33.02 15.06
CA ASN A 579 14.20 32.16 15.14
C ASN A 579 14.78 32.10 16.56
N TRP A 580 14.78 33.22 17.28
CA TRP A 580 15.21 33.27 18.67
C TRP A 580 14.30 32.46 19.60
N PHE A 581 12.97 32.50 19.40
CA PHE A 581 12.03 31.67 20.16
C PHE A 581 12.19 30.18 19.87
N VAL A 582 12.38 29.78 18.61
CA VAL A 582 12.61 28.37 18.23
C VAL A 582 13.92 27.85 18.84
N ALA A 583 14.99 28.64 18.77
CA ALA A 583 16.27 28.30 19.40
C ALA A 583 16.12 28.17 20.93
N SER A 584 15.43 29.12 21.56
CA SER A 584 15.18 29.08 23.02
C SER A 584 14.33 27.88 23.43
N ALA A 585 13.31 27.52 22.65
CA ALA A 585 12.46 26.35 22.91
C ALA A 585 13.19 25.02 22.71
N ARG A 586 14.12 24.97 21.75
CA ARG A 586 15.04 23.85 21.54
C ARG A 586 16.00 23.69 22.72
N ASP A 587 16.61 24.79 23.16
CA ASP A 587 17.60 24.77 24.25
C ASP A 587 16.94 24.47 25.61
N ALA A 588 15.67 24.87 25.80
CA ALA A 588 14.87 24.55 26.97
C ALA A 588 14.24 23.14 26.95
N ASN A 589 14.49 22.36 25.88
CA ASN A 589 14.01 20.98 25.73
C ASN A 589 12.49 20.82 25.91
N LEU A 590 11.71 21.82 25.47
CA LEU A 590 10.26 21.89 25.67
C LEU A 590 9.47 20.80 24.90
N PHE A 591 10.12 20.10 23.97
CA PHE A 591 9.48 19.17 23.04
C PHE A 591 10.20 17.81 22.90
N SER A 592 11.02 17.40 23.88
CA SER A 592 11.66 16.06 23.90
C SER A 592 10.74 14.94 24.35
#